data_AF-A0A7S0QPV4-F1
#
_entry.id   AF-A0A7S0QPV4-F1
#
_cell.length_a   1.000
_cell.length_b   1.000
_cell.length_c   1.000
_cell.angle_alpha   90.00
_cell.angle_beta   90.00
_cell.angle_gamma   90.00
#
_symmetry.space_group_name_H-M   'P 1'
#
loop_
_entity.id
_entity.type
_entity.pdbx_description
1 polymer ?
#
loop_
_entity_poly.entity_id
_entity_poly.type
_entity_poly.pdbx_seq_one_letter_code
_entity_poly.pdbx_strand_id
1 'polypeptide(L)'
;MLELMRMEEDIRTFDMHGAALEGAGDLISLTVPGLAENRPSVLRGDDVVVQRPGDTRRFRGYAHQVRQTKVLLGFHRDFHAAFVHGQRVDVEFSFSKRVYKLMLQGLHLAKQIPPEVYFPTAGPAFEPARVAVPPDLAPFNRALNERQMLAVRNILEGRSRPRPYLVYGPPGTGKTSTLVEAILQIRRLLPDARVLVAAPSNSAADIFVARLAARLPPSEM
;
A
#
# COMPACT_ATOMS: atom_id res chain seq x y z
N MET A 1 0.59 -21.49 0.06
CA MET A 1 0.55 -22.06 -1.32
C MET A 1 -0.88 -22.11 -1.83
N LEU A 2 -1.83 -22.65 -1.06
CA LEU A 2 -3.27 -22.66 -1.38
C LEU A 2 -3.85 -21.28 -1.75
N GLU A 3 -3.56 -20.23 -0.98
CA GLU A 3 -4.06 -18.87 -1.30
C GLU A 3 -3.56 -18.36 -2.65
N LEU A 4 -2.29 -18.63 -3.00
CA LEU A 4 -1.71 -18.19 -4.26
C LEU A 4 -2.34 -18.93 -5.45
N MET A 5 -2.61 -20.23 -5.30
CA MET A 5 -3.34 -21.01 -6.30
C MET A 5 -4.75 -20.48 -6.48
N ARG A 6 -5.47 -20.22 -5.37
CA ARG A 6 -6.83 -19.68 -5.41
C ARG A 6 -6.89 -18.32 -6.08
N MET A 7 -5.93 -17.43 -5.81
CA MET A 7 -5.88 -16.13 -6.48
C MET A 7 -5.53 -16.23 -7.97
N GLU A 8 -4.71 -17.20 -8.35
CA GLU A 8 -4.39 -17.47 -9.75
C GLU A 8 -5.62 -17.97 -10.50
N GLU A 9 -6.47 -18.77 -9.87
CA GLU A 9 -7.76 -19.17 -10.41
C GLU A 9 -8.74 -18.00 -10.45
N ASP A 10 -8.91 -17.27 -9.35
CA ASP A 10 -9.85 -16.15 -9.22
C ASP A 10 -9.55 -15.05 -10.24
N ILE A 11 -8.28 -14.67 -10.46
CA ILE A 11 -7.96 -13.60 -11.42
C ILE A 11 -8.22 -14.02 -12.87
N ARG A 12 -8.00 -15.29 -13.21
CA ARG A 12 -8.26 -15.83 -14.54
C ARG A 12 -9.75 -15.90 -14.87
N THR A 13 -10.63 -15.89 -13.87
CA THR A 13 -12.08 -15.76 -14.12
C THR A 13 -12.46 -14.44 -14.80
N PHE A 14 -11.58 -13.44 -14.76
CA PHE A 14 -11.78 -12.15 -15.41
C PHE A 14 -11.14 -12.08 -16.80
N ASP A 15 -10.50 -13.15 -17.28
CA ASP A 15 -9.95 -13.21 -18.63
C ASP A 15 -11.04 -12.92 -19.66
N MET A 16 -10.67 -12.17 -20.70
CA MET A 16 -11.63 -11.69 -21.69
C MET A 16 -11.29 -12.25 -23.07
N HIS A 17 -12.30 -12.71 -23.78
CA HIS A 17 -12.15 -13.16 -25.16
C HIS A 17 -12.70 -12.13 -26.15
N GLY A 18 -11.94 -11.84 -27.19
CA GLY A 18 -12.33 -10.89 -28.24
C GLY A 18 -12.61 -9.46 -27.75
N ALA A 19 -11.91 -9.02 -26.70
CA ALA A 19 -11.99 -7.68 -26.16
C ALA A 19 -11.45 -6.64 -27.15
N ALA A 20 -12.18 -5.55 -27.35
CA ALA A 20 -11.75 -4.47 -28.24
C ALA A 20 -10.71 -3.57 -27.56
N LEU A 21 -9.59 -3.33 -28.25
CA LEU A 21 -8.59 -2.37 -27.84
C LEU A 21 -8.78 -1.04 -28.57
N GLU A 22 -8.82 0.06 -27.82
CA GLU A 22 -9.01 1.40 -28.35
C GLU A 22 -7.72 2.22 -28.22
N GLY A 23 -7.33 2.94 -29.27
CA GLY A 23 -6.21 3.87 -29.19
C GLY A 23 -6.51 5.04 -28.25
N ALA A 24 -5.59 5.38 -27.36
CA ALA A 24 -5.69 6.48 -26.39
C ALA A 24 -4.37 7.26 -26.31
N GLY A 25 -4.03 7.98 -27.39
CA GLY A 25 -2.73 8.66 -27.53
C GLY A 25 -1.60 7.64 -27.67
N ASP A 26 -0.56 7.77 -26.85
CA ASP A 26 0.57 6.83 -26.80
C ASP A 26 0.24 5.51 -26.06
N LEU A 27 -0.95 5.40 -25.47
CA LEU A 27 -1.41 4.23 -24.72
C LEU A 27 -2.58 3.55 -25.43
N ILE A 28 -2.84 2.30 -25.04
CA ILE A 28 -3.97 1.51 -25.53
C ILE A 28 -4.97 1.33 -24.39
N SER A 29 -6.20 1.71 -24.64
CA SER A 29 -7.31 1.57 -23.69
C SER A 29 -7.98 0.21 -23.84
N LEU A 30 -8.16 -0.48 -22.72
CA LEU A 30 -8.95 -1.70 -22.58
C LEU A 30 -10.13 -1.43 -21.63
N THR A 31 -11.35 -1.73 -22.07
CA THR A 31 -12.53 -1.69 -21.19
C THR A 31 -12.62 -2.99 -20.41
N VAL A 32 -12.64 -2.91 -19.09
CA VAL A 32 -12.66 -4.08 -18.19
C VAL A 32 -13.94 -4.03 -17.34
N PRO A 33 -14.90 -4.94 -17.57
CA PRO A 33 -16.11 -5.04 -16.74
C PRO A 33 -15.75 -5.31 -15.27
N GLY A 34 -16.46 -4.69 -14.33
CA GLY A 34 -16.24 -4.90 -12.88
C GLY A 34 -15.03 -4.17 -12.27
N LEU A 35 -14.21 -3.49 -13.08
CA LEU A 35 -13.03 -2.75 -12.59
C LEU A 35 -13.37 -1.70 -11.54
N ALA A 36 -14.54 -1.04 -11.66
CA ALA A 36 -15.02 -0.05 -10.70
C ALA A 36 -15.25 -0.64 -9.30
N GLU A 37 -15.47 -1.94 -9.22
CA GLU A 37 -15.66 -2.70 -7.98
C GLU A 37 -14.35 -3.37 -7.51
N ASN A 38 -13.21 -3.01 -8.12
CA ASN A 38 -11.90 -3.67 -7.96
C ASN A 38 -11.91 -5.16 -8.34
N ARG A 39 -12.65 -5.53 -9.39
CA ARG A 39 -12.80 -6.92 -9.89
C ARG A 39 -12.63 -6.96 -11.42
N PRO A 40 -11.45 -7.29 -11.97
CA PRO A 40 -10.23 -7.70 -11.29
C PRO A 40 -9.51 -6.53 -10.59
N SER A 41 -8.74 -6.84 -9.54
CA SER A 41 -7.90 -5.86 -8.84
C SER A 41 -6.64 -5.59 -9.65
N VAL A 42 -6.74 -4.69 -10.63
CA VAL A 42 -5.62 -4.21 -11.45
C VAL A 42 -5.10 -2.90 -10.85
N LEU A 43 -3.81 -2.87 -10.53
CA LEU A 43 -3.09 -1.69 -10.06
C LEU A 43 -2.19 -1.14 -11.17
N ARG A 44 -1.78 0.12 -11.01
CA ARG A 44 -0.74 0.70 -11.86
C ARG A 44 0.56 -0.11 -11.72
N GLY A 45 1.09 -0.54 -12.85
CA GLY A 45 2.30 -1.37 -12.95
C GLY A 45 2.04 -2.86 -13.09
N ASP A 46 0.79 -3.32 -12.89
CA ASP A 46 0.43 -4.71 -13.15
C ASP A 46 0.50 -5.02 -14.63
N ASP A 47 0.88 -6.26 -14.95
CA ASP A 47 0.96 -6.71 -16.32
C ASP A 47 -0.34 -7.39 -16.78
N VAL A 48 -0.66 -7.15 -18.05
CA VAL A 48 -1.78 -7.74 -18.75
C VAL A 48 -1.23 -8.37 -20.02
N VAL A 49 -1.57 -9.62 -20.27
CA VAL A 49 -1.13 -10.33 -21.46
C VAL A 49 -2.24 -10.28 -22.49
N VAL A 50 -1.91 -9.91 -23.73
CA VAL A 50 -2.85 -9.91 -24.85
C VAL A 50 -2.39 -10.84 -25.96
N GLN A 51 -3.33 -11.52 -26.57
CA GLN A 51 -3.12 -12.44 -27.69
C GLN A 51 -4.11 -12.13 -28.80
N ARG A 52 -3.63 -12.07 -30.05
CA ARG A 52 -4.51 -11.84 -31.21
C ARG A 52 -5.18 -13.17 -31.60
N PRO A 53 -6.47 -13.17 -31.99
CA PRO A 53 -7.13 -14.39 -32.46
C PRO A 53 -6.38 -15.00 -33.64
N GLY A 54 -6.01 -16.29 -33.53
CA GLY A 54 -5.26 -17.00 -34.57
C GLY A 54 -3.75 -16.76 -34.58
N ASP A 55 -3.21 -15.89 -33.71
CA ASP A 55 -1.78 -15.75 -33.47
C ASP A 55 -1.37 -16.57 -32.24
N THR A 56 -0.14 -17.09 -32.24
CA THR A 56 0.47 -17.76 -31.09
C THR A 56 1.29 -16.80 -30.23
N ARG A 57 1.60 -15.61 -30.75
CA ARG A 57 2.38 -14.60 -30.03
C ARG A 57 1.55 -13.94 -28.95
N ARG A 58 2.13 -13.92 -27.75
CA ARG A 58 1.60 -13.21 -26.58
C ARG A 58 2.36 -11.92 -26.38
N PHE A 59 1.65 -10.82 -26.17
CA PHE A 59 2.22 -9.51 -25.95
C PHE A 59 1.91 -9.07 -24.53
N ARG A 60 2.95 -8.66 -23.78
CA ARG A 60 2.79 -8.17 -22.42
C ARG A 60 2.64 -6.65 -22.44
N GLY A 61 1.55 -6.17 -21.87
CA GLY A 61 1.31 -4.76 -21.59
C GLY A 61 1.35 -4.49 -20.09
N TYR A 62 1.57 -3.24 -19.71
CA TYR A 62 1.58 -2.80 -18.33
C TYR A 62 0.51 -1.74 -18.10
N ALA A 63 -0.23 -1.82 -17.00
CA ALA A 63 -1.21 -0.82 -16.62
C ALA A 63 -0.53 0.49 -16.21
N HIS A 64 -0.58 1.50 -17.07
CA HIS A 64 -0.08 2.84 -16.77
C HIS A 64 -1.07 3.65 -15.96
N GLN A 65 -2.37 3.52 -16.26
CA GLN A 65 -3.43 4.21 -15.55
C GLN A 65 -4.68 3.34 -15.46
N VAL A 66 -5.29 3.29 -14.27
CA VAL A 66 -6.54 2.58 -14.03
C VAL A 66 -7.62 3.64 -13.82
N ARG A 67 -8.66 3.63 -14.68
CA ARG A 67 -9.86 4.49 -14.57
C ARG A 67 -11.03 3.65 -14.05
N GLN A 68 -12.22 4.25 -13.92
CA GLN A 68 -13.40 3.54 -13.40
C GLN A 68 -13.71 2.22 -14.12
N THR A 69 -13.70 2.21 -15.45
CA THR A 69 -14.03 1.03 -16.26
C THR A 69 -13.01 0.71 -17.35
N LYS A 70 -11.94 1.51 -17.44
CA LYS A 70 -10.92 1.39 -18.49
C LYS A 70 -9.53 1.33 -17.87
N VAL A 71 -8.67 0.48 -18.40
CA VAL A 71 -7.24 0.42 -18.09
C VAL A 71 -6.47 0.94 -19.31
N LEU A 72 -5.59 1.91 -19.09
CA LEU A 72 -4.64 2.36 -20.10
C LEU A 72 -3.37 1.54 -19.98
N LEU A 73 -3.10 0.77 -21.02
CA LEU A 73 -2.00 -0.18 -21.14
C LEU A 73 -0.91 0.42 -22.03
N GLY A 74 0.33 0.30 -21.58
CA GLY A 74 1.52 0.54 -22.39
C GLY A 74 2.11 -0.79 -22.86
N PHE A 75 2.42 -0.90 -24.15
CA PHE A 75 3.02 -2.10 -24.74
C PHE A 75 4.41 -1.81 -25.31
N HIS A 76 5.14 -2.88 -25.66
CA HIS A 76 6.36 -2.75 -26.44
C HIS A 76 6.09 -2.13 -27.82
N ARG A 77 7.09 -1.44 -28.39
CA ARG A 77 6.97 -0.70 -29.66
C ARG A 77 6.47 -1.57 -30.80
N ASP A 78 6.85 -2.84 -30.85
CA ASP A 78 6.45 -3.76 -31.91
C ASP A 78 4.93 -4.00 -31.92
N PHE A 79 4.31 -4.06 -30.74
CA PHE A 79 2.86 -4.21 -30.65
C PHE A 79 2.14 -2.93 -31.05
N HIS A 80 2.66 -1.76 -30.62
CA HIS A 80 2.13 -0.46 -31.02
C HIS A 80 2.24 -0.22 -32.53
N ALA A 81 3.35 -0.60 -33.15
CA ALA A 81 3.58 -0.43 -34.59
C ALA A 81 2.57 -1.22 -35.43
N ALA A 82 2.15 -2.39 -34.94
CA ALA A 82 1.18 -3.26 -35.59
C ALA A 82 -0.24 -3.13 -35.01
N PHE A 83 -0.53 -2.07 -34.22
CA PHE A 83 -1.82 -1.88 -33.56
C PHE A 83 -2.85 -1.27 -34.52
N VAL A 84 -4.06 -1.81 -34.51
CA VAL A 84 -5.22 -1.24 -35.22
C VAL A 84 -6.30 -0.88 -34.22
N HIS A 85 -6.85 0.34 -34.32
CA HIS A 85 -7.95 0.77 -33.46
C HIS A 85 -9.17 -0.16 -33.63
N GLY A 86 -9.72 -0.64 -32.51
CA GLY A 86 -10.85 -1.56 -32.50
C GLY A 86 -10.47 -3.02 -32.74
N GLN A 87 -9.18 -3.36 -32.83
CA GLN A 87 -8.74 -4.74 -32.93
C GLN A 87 -9.23 -5.54 -31.72
N ARG A 88 -9.66 -6.79 -31.97
CA ARG A 88 -10.11 -7.70 -30.92
C ARG A 88 -8.96 -8.61 -30.50
N VAL A 89 -8.77 -8.76 -29.20
CA VAL A 89 -7.75 -9.60 -28.60
C VAL A 89 -8.33 -10.41 -27.46
N ASP A 90 -7.71 -11.55 -27.18
CA ASP A 90 -7.88 -12.25 -25.92
C ASP A 90 -6.96 -11.60 -24.88
N VAL A 91 -7.50 -11.37 -23.68
CA VAL A 91 -6.83 -10.71 -22.56
C VAL A 91 -6.74 -11.69 -21.41
N GLU A 92 -5.51 -11.94 -20.97
CA GLU A 92 -5.20 -12.73 -19.77
C GLU A 92 -4.70 -11.80 -18.68
N PHE A 93 -5.42 -11.75 -17.56
CA PHE A 93 -5.03 -10.97 -16.40
C PHE A 93 -4.04 -11.75 -15.54
N SER A 94 -2.98 -11.08 -15.08
CA SER A 94 -2.03 -11.65 -14.14
C SER A 94 -2.00 -10.84 -12.85
N PHE A 95 -1.56 -11.48 -11.77
CA PHE A 95 -1.31 -10.81 -10.50
C PHE A 95 0.16 -10.96 -10.11
N SER A 96 0.66 -9.96 -9.39
CA SER A 96 2.04 -9.96 -8.94
C SER A 96 2.29 -10.98 -7.84
N LYS A 97 2.94 -12.11 -8.20
CA LYS A 97 3.45 -13.10 -7.23
C LYS A 97 4.53 -12.50 -6.29
N ARG A 98 5.03 -11.29 -6.57
CA ARG A 98 6.08 -10.62 -5.79
C ARG A 98 5.64 -10.31 -4.36
N VAL A 99 4.42 -9.83 -4.16
CA VAL A 99 3.89 -9.47 -2.83
C VAL A 99 3.90 -10.71 -1.91
N TYR A 100 3.44 -11.85 -2.44
CA TYR A 100 3.47 -13.13 -1.72
C TYR A 100 4.88 -13.60 -1.39
N LYS A 101 5.82 -13.49 -2.35
CA LYS A 101 7.23 -13.82 -2.10
C LYS A 101 7.82 -12.96 -0.98
N LEU A 102 7.50 -11.66 -0.98
CA LEU A 102 7.94 -10.74 0.08
C LEU A 102 7.32 -11.09 1.44
N MET A 103 6.03 -11.45 1.49
CA MET A 103 5.39 -11.91 2.73
C MET A 103 6.03 -13.19 3.26
N LEU A 104 6.32 -14.17 2.40
CA LEU A 104 7.02 -15.40 2.78
C LEU A 104 8.44 -15.13 3.28
N GLN A 105 9.16 -14.22 2.63
CA GLN A 105 10.46 -13.74 3.10
C GLN A 105 10.33 -13.05 4.48
N GLY A 106 9.31 -12.21 4.66
CA GLY A 106 9.01 -11.56 5.93
C GLY A 106 8.76 -12.57 7.05
N LEU A 107 7.99 -13.64 6.77
CA LEU A 107 7.79 -14.73 7.73
C LEU A 107 9.09 -15.47 8.07
N HIS A 108 9.97 -15.67 7.10
CA HIS A 108 11.28 -16.28 7.34
C HIS A 108 12.14 -15.40 8.25
N LEU A 109 12.19 -14.09 8.01
CA LEU A 109 12.90 -13.13 8.85
C LEU A 109 12.27 -12.99 10.25
N ALA A 110 10.93 -13.08 10.33
CA ALA A 110 10.19 -12.98 11.59
C ALA A 110 10.58 -14.05 12.60
N LYS A 111 11.09 -15.21 12.15
CA LYS A 111 11.60 -16.28 13.03
C LYS A 111 12.79 -15.85 13.89
N GLN A 112 13.49 -14.77 13.51
CA GLN A 112 14.62 -14.22 14.26
C GLN A 112 14.18 -13.22 15.34
N ILE A 113 12.92 -12.80 15.34
CA ILE A 113 12.37 -11.84 16.30
C ILE A 113 11.73 -12.61 17.47
N PRO A 114 11.95 -12.20 18.73
CA PRO A 114 11.39 -12.88 19.90
C PRO A 114 9.85 -12.99 19.81
N PRO A 115 9.26 -14.17 20.09
CA PRO A 115 7.82 -14.37 20.04
C PRO A 115 7.02 -13.38 20.90
N GLU A 116 7.59 -12.88 21.99
CA GLU A 116 6.98 -11.94 22.93
C GLU A 116 6.69 -10.57 22.30
N VAL A 117 7.37 -10.23 21.20
CA VAL A 117 7.10 -9.01 20.42
C VAL A 117 5.78 -9.17 19.66
N TYR A 118 5.52 -10.36 19.11
CA TYR A 118 4.31 -10.65 18.32
C TYR A 118 3.14 -11.09 19.20
N PHE A 119 3.42 -11.89 20.23
CA PHE A 119 2.47 -12.52 21.12
C PHE A 119 2.84 -12.18 22.58
N PRO A 120 2.66 -10.91 22.98
CA PRO A 120 3.07 -10.46 24.30
C PRO A 120 2.31 -11.22 25.39
N THR A 121 3.05 -11.90 26.27
CA THR A 121 2.49 -12.51 27.48
C THR A 121 2.47 -11.49 28.62
N ALA A 122 1.55 -11.67 29.58
CA ALA A 122 1.55 -10.89 30.81
C ALA A 122 2.87 -11.13 31.55
N GLY A 123 3.69 -10.08 31.65
CA GLY A 123 5.01 -10.11 32.27
C GLY A 123 5.38 -8.70 32.73
N PRO A 124 6.42 -8.55 33.57
CA PRO A 124 6.80 -7.25 34.11
C PRO A 124 7.05 -6.25 32.97
N ALA A 125 6.58 -5.02 33.17
CA ALA A 125 6.90 -3.93 32.26
C ALA A 125 8.42 -3.75 32.28
N PHE A 126 9.06 -3.86 31.12
CA PHE A 126 10.48 -3.53 31.00
C PHE A 126 10.67 -2.04 31.27
N GLU A 127 11.86 -1.65 31.74
CA GLU A 127 12.14 -0.26 32.03
C GLU A 127 11.86 0.61 30.79
N PRO A 128 10.96 1.60 30.88
CA PRO A 128 10.66 2.47 29.76
C PRO A 128 11.95 3.19 29.36
N ALA A 129 12.23 3.20 28.05
CA ALA A 129 13.27 4.05 27.50
C ALA A 129 12.90 5.50 27.85
N ARG A 130 13.63 6.10 28.79
CA ARG A 130 13.34 7.41 29.37
C ARG A 130 13.61 8.52 28.36
N VAL A 131 12.76 8.67 27.35
CA VAL A 131 12.63 9.95 26.65
C VAL A 131 11.95 10.89 27.63
N ALA A 132 12.66 11.92 28.08
CA ALA A 132 12.08 12.95 28.93
C ALA A 132 11.07 13.74 28.10
N VAL A 133 9.79 13.35 28.18
CA VAL A 133 8.71 14.06 27.49
C VAL A 133 8.33 15.29 28.33
N PRO A 134 8.38 16.51 27.76
CA PRO A 134 7.98 17.71 28.47
C PRO A 134 6.54 17.60 29.02
N PRO A 135 6.27 18.13 30.22
CA PRO A 135 4.91 18.16 30.77
C PRO A 135 3.98 19.01 29.87
N ASP A 136 4.50 20.09 29.31
CA ASP A 136 3.85 21.07 28.43
C ASP A 136 4.05 20.77 26.93
N LEU A 137 4.02 19.48 26.55
CA LEU A 137 4.14 19.06 25.15
C LEU A 137 3.08 19.73 24.27
N ALA A 138 3.49 20.77 23.54
CA ALA A 138 2.61 21.50 22.65
C ALA A 138 2.35 20.69 21.37
N PRO A 139 1.07 20.41 21.02
CA PRO A 139 0.76 19.64 19.83
C PRO A 139 0.99 20.46 18.56
N PHE A 140 1.51 19.82 17.51
CA PHE A 140 1.55 20.40 16.17
C PHE A 140 0.13 20.57 15.61
N ASN A 141 -0.76 19.62 15.90
CA ASN A 141 -2.17 19.72 15.56
C ASN A 141 -3.03 20.04 16.80
N ARG A 142 -3.44 21.30 16.91
CA ARG A 142 -4.30 21.80 18.02
C ARG A 142 -5.72 21.22 18.03
N ALA A 143 -6.15 20.50 17.00
CA ALA A 143 -7.46 19.86 16.95
C ALA A 143 -7.48 18.47 17.61
N LEU A 144 -6.35 17.96 18.12
CA LEU A 144 -6.33 16.69 18.85
C LEU A 144 -7.03 16.84 20.21
N ASN A 145 -7.84 15.84 20.55
CA ASN A 145 -8.45 15.76 21.87
C ASN A 145 -7.50 15.16 22.91
N GLU A 146 -7.89 15.23 24.18
CA GLU A 146 -7.09 14.75 25.32
C GLU A 146 -6.73 13.26 25.21
N ARG A 147 -7.64 12.40 24.72
CA ARG A 147 -7.39 10.96 24.57
C ARG A 147 -6.35 10.67 23.49
N GLN A 148 -6.39 11.41 22.39
CA GLN A 148 -5.40 11.32 21.32
C GLN A 148 -4.03 11.81 21.80
N MET A 149 -3.99 12.92 22.54
CA MET A 149 -2.75 13.43 23.14
C MET A 149 -2.16 12.50 24.19
N LEU A 150 -3.00 11.85 25.00
CA LEU A 150 -2.58 10.82 25.94
C LEU A 150 -1.94 9.62 25.20
N ALA A 151 -2.52 9.20 24.08
CA ALA A 151 -1.94 8.14 23.25
C ALA A 151 -0.56 8.55 22.70
N VAL A 152 -0.42 9.78 22.19
CA VAL A 152 0.87 10.34 21.74
C VAL A 152 1.90 10.33 22.87
N ARG A 153 1.53 10.83 24.05
CA ARG A 153 2.42 10.85 25.21
C ARG A 153 2.88 9.44 25.62
N ASN A 154 1.96 8.49 25.68
CA ASN A 154 2.29 7.10 26.02
C ASN A 154 3.26 6.47 25.02
N ILE A 155 3.16 6.80 23.73
CA ILE A 155 4.09 6.36 22.68
C ILE A 155 5.48 6.98 22.90
N LEU A 156 5.54 8.29 23.14
CA LEU A 156 6.80 9.01 23.35
C LEU A 156 7.55 8.53 24.60
N GLU A 157 6.82 8.28 25.69
CA GLU A 157 7.39 7.80 26.96
C GLU A 157 7.80 6.32 26.92
N GLY A 158 7.51 5.60 25.83
CA GLY A 158 7.93 4.20 25.70
C GLY A 158 7.30 3.25 26.73
N ARG A 159 6.19 3.63 27.39
CA ARG A 159 5.46 2.85 28.42
C ARG A 159 5.16 1.39 28.05
N SER A 160 4.96 1.08 26.77
CA SER A 160 4.63 -0.27 26.32
C SER A 160 5.87 -1.07 25.92
N ARG A 161 7.06 -0.46 25.79
CA ARG A 161 8.27 -1.15 25.32
C ARG A 161 8.59 -2.37 26.21
N PRO A 162 9.06 -3.49 25.60
CA PRO A 162 9.31 -3.72 24.18
C PRO A 162 8.05 -4.08 23.36
N ARG A 163 6.86 -4.09 23.98
CA ARG A 163 5.61 -4.48 23.33
C ARG A 163 5.13 -3.40 22.34
N PRO A 164 4.47 -3.81 21.24
CA PRO A 164 3.88 -2.87 20.31
C PRO A 164 2.75 -2.05 20.96
N TYR A 165 2.49 -0.87 20.42
CA TYR A 165 1.33 -0.05 20.77
C TYR A 165 0.18 -0.35 19.82
N LEU A 166 -1.01 -0.58 20.37
CA LEU A 166 -2.24 -0.68 19.58
C LEU A 166 -3.09 0.57 19.77
N VAL A 167 -3.11 1.44 18.76
CA VAL A 167 -3.99 2.60 18.75
C VAL A 167 -5.33 2.20 18.13
N TYR A 168 -6.31 1.94 19.00
CA TYR A 168 -7.66 1.58 18.58
C TYR A 168 -8.59 2.81 18.55
N GLY A 169 -9.50 2.82 17.58
CA GLY A 169 -10.56 3.82 17.50
C GLY A 169 -11.53 3.52 16.34
N PRO A 170 -12.84 3.74 16.51
CA PRO A 170 -13.83 3.63 15.42
C PRO A 170 -13.47 4.44 14.16
N PRO A 171 -14.10 4.18 13.00
CA PRO A 171 -13.95 5.02 11.81
C PRO A 171 -14.18 6.51 12.14
N GLY A 172 -13.38 7.41 11.55
CA GLY A 172 -13.51 8.85 11.77
C GLY A 172 -12.89 9.41 13.06
N THR A 173 -12.44 8.57 14.00
CA THR A 173 -11.89 9.03 15.32
C THR A 173 -10.45 9.58 15.29
N GLY A 174 -9.94 9.92 14.09
CA GLY A 174 -8.67 10.62 13.96
C GLY A 174 -7.41 9.79 14.23
N LYS A 175 -7.46 8.45 14.18
CA LYS A 175 -6.28 7.56 14.34
C LYS A 175 -5.04 8.02 13.54
N THR A 176 -5.23 8.32 12.26
CA THR A 176 -4.15 8.83 11.39
C THR A 176 -3.61 10.17 11.88
N SER A 177 -4.46 11.07 12.39
CA SER A 177 -4.02 12.35 12.97
C SER A 177 -3.20 12.13 14.23
N THR A 178 -3.61 11.19 15.09
CA THR A 178 -2.88 10.81 16.31
C THR A 178 -1.50 10.23 15.98
N LEU A 179 -1.41 9.32 15.00
CA LEU A 179 -0.13 8.73 14.60
C LEU A 179 0.79 9.75 13.92
N VAL A 180 0.26 10.62 13.07
CA VAL A 180 1.05 11.72 12.47
C VAL A 180 1.62 12.63 13.56
N GLU A 181 0.82 13.01 14.56
CA GLU A 181 1.31 13.80 15.70
C GLU A 181 2.43 13.07 16.43
N ALA A 182 2.27 11.77 16.73
CA ALA A 182 3.31 11.00 17.39
C ALA A 182 4.63 10.98 16.59
N ILE A 183 4.57 10.83 15.27
CA ILE A 183 5.75 10.85 14.40
C ILE A 183 6.46 12.21 14.46
N LEU A 184 5.71 13.31 14.38
CA LEU A 184 6.26 14.66 14.46
C LEU A 184 6.93 14.92 15.82
N GLN A 185 6.31 14.47 16.91
CA GLN A 185 6.87 14.61 18.24
C GLN A 185 8.12 13.73 18.43
N ILE A 186 8.14 12.51 17.88
CA ILE A 186 9.33 11.65 17.88
C ILE A 186 10.48 12.36 17.14
N ARG A 187 10.23 12.93 15.96
CA ARG A 187 11.26 13.65 15.19
C ARG A 187 11.75 14.90 15.92
N ARG A 188 10.85 15.64 16.58
CA ARG A 188 11.19 16.83 17.37
C ARG A 188 12.05 16.50 18.59
N LEU A 189 11.74 15.41 19.30
CA LEU A 189 12.41 15.06 20.56
C LEU A 189 13.63 14.16 20.36
N LEU A 190 13.69 13.42 19.24
CA LEU A 190 14.73 12.45 18.92
C LEU A 190 15.21 12.73 17.48
N PRO A 191 16.13 13.69 17.27
CA PRO A 191 16.54 14.11 15.93
C PRO A 191 17.17 12.98 15.09
N ASP A 192 17.83 12.03 15.75
CA ASP A 192 18.45 10.86 15.11
C ASP A 192 17.46 9.71 14.83
N ALA A 193 16.20 9.84 15.26
CA ALA A 193 15.20 8.80 15.05
C ALA A 193 14.84 8.66 13.57
N ARG A 194 14.91 7.42 13.08
CA ARG A 194 14.40 7.02 11.76
C ARG A 194 13.06 6.33 11.94
N VAL A 195 12.03 6.84 11.28
CA VAL A 195 10.66 6.34 11.41
C VAL A 195 10.23 5.70 10.09
N LEU A 196 9.88 4.41 10.14
CA LEU A 196 9.26 3.71 9.01
C LEU A 196 7.74 3.76 9.16
N VAL A 197 7.05 4.36 8.19
CA VAL A 197 5.59 4.34 8.09
C VAL A 197 5.19 3.37 6.99
N ALA A 198 4.43 2.34 7.35
CA ALA A 198 3.88 1.37 6.41
C ALA A 198 2.35 1.42 6.46
N ALA A 199 1.71 1.30 5.29
CA ALA A 199 0.26 1.28 5.15
C ALA A 199 -0.15 0.19 4.15
N PRO A 200 -1.35 -0.39 4.28
CA PRO A 200 -1.81 -1.49 3.42
C PRO A 200 -2.19 -1.04 2.00
N SER A 201 -2.39 0.27 1.76
CA SER A 201 -2.69 0.83 0.44
C SER A 201 -1.84 2.06 0.14
N ASN A 202 -1.57 2.30 -1.14
CA ASN A 202 -0.87 3.50 -1.60
C ASN A 202 -1.62 4.77 -1.17
N SER A 203 -2.94 4.79 -1.31
CA SER A 203 -3.77 5.92 -0.88
C SER A 203 -3.64 6.24 0.62
N ALA A 204 -3.52 5.22 1.47
CA ALA A 204 -3.30 5.41 2.89
C ALA A 204 -1.90 5.95 3.17
N ALA A 205 -0.87 5.47 2.46
CA ALA A 205 0.49 5.99 2.53
C ALA A 205 0.56 7.47 2.10
N ASP A 206 -0.10 7.82 0.99
CA ASP A 206 -0.17 9.19 0.47
C ASP A 206 -0.78 10.15 1.49
N ILE A 207 -1.80 9.71 2.25
CA ILE A 207 -2.40 10.51 3.33
C ILE A 207 -1.37 10.80 4.43
N PHE A 208 -0.52 9.84 4.79
CA PHE A 208 0.55 10.09 5.76
C PHE A 208 1.58 11.08 5.22
N VAL A 209 2.04 10.86 3.98
CA VAL A 209 3.01 11.75 3.31
C VAL A 209 2.48 13.17 3.24
N ALA A 210 1.26 13.39 2.74
CA ALA A 210 0.66 14.71 2.62
C ALA A 210 0.54 15.44 3.98
N ARG A 211 0.17 14.71 5.04
CA ARG A 211 0.02 15.29 6.39
C ARG A 211 1.36 15.61 7.07
N LEU A 212 2.39 14.84 6.77
CA LEU A 212 3.75 15.06 7.27
C LEU A 212 4.43 16.20 6.48
N ALA A 213 4.32 16.20 5.15
CA ALA A 213 4.86 17.24 4.26
C ALA A 213 4.30 18.63 4.57
N ALA A 214 3.05 18.73 5.03
CA ALA A 214 2.46 19.99 5.46
C ALA A 214 3.11 20.60 6.71
N ARG A 215 3.99 19.86 7.41
CA ARG A 215 4.58 20.25 8.70
C ARG A 215 6.09 20.04 8.79
N LEU A 216 6.68 19.30 7.85
CA LEU A 216 8.12 19.06 7.75
C LEU A 216 8.66 19.74 6.49
N PRO A 217 9.85 20.35 6.54
CA PRO A 217 10.50 20.88 5.33
C PRO A 217 10.89 19.73 4.38
N PRO A 218 11.02 19.99 3.06
CA PRO A 218 11.40 18.95 2.07
C PRO A 218 12.74 18.26 2.35
N SER A 219 13.65 18.89 3.08
CA SER A 219 14.94 18.33 3.52
C SER A 219 14.82 17.29 4.63
N GLU A 220 13.66 17.21 5.29
CA GLU A 220 13.40 16.34 6.45
C GLU A 220 12.34 15.26 6.18
N MET A 221 11.83 15.19 4.95
CA MET A 221 10.97 14.11 4.44
C MET A 221 11.81 12.93 3.97
#